data_AF-A0A9Q9ZLA7-F1
#
_entry.id   AF-A0A9Q9ZLA7-F1
#
_cell.length_a   1.000
_cell.length_b   1.000
_cell.length_c   1.000
_cell.angle_alpha   90.00
_cell.angle_beta   90.00
_cell.angle_gamma   90.00
#
_symmetry.space_group_name_H-M   'P 1'
#
loop_
_entity.id
_entity.type
_entity.pdbx_description
1 polymer ?
#
loop_
_entity_poly.entity_id
_entity_poly.type
_entity_poly.pdbx_seq_one_letter_code
_entity_poly.pdbx_strand_id
1 'polypeptide(L)'
;MKLFVLLLLLASTHSFPTEPTFPEHQTESRFRFAALDEVRLLANGLLQLGQSLRDFVQNTKSQIKDIFQKLNIFDKSFYQLSVLASEIKEEEKELKKTTVMLKANNEEIKSLSLEINSKVEDIIKERKHLRRQVGGLEEKLSGLSQSLLSAEQVAEISTLKEIILAQEKSITDLLKAVKEQTEQLNNQRTKIKGLENKFNSAHIQETDENSDRNHQSNSLSGYLPYFTSDGSFSSDLPKDCGDVFSRGQKSSGLYAIKPHESQPFLVKCEFTEEGVFTVIQHRHDGSVDFDQSWEKYEDGFGDFSSEFWLGLKKIYAVAHQGHSLLHVQIEDWRKEKHFMLYQYILEDGAFNYTIHLKLQTGESSSALDEHIGYRFSTKDHNDGNNDDPNCAQDYTGGWWFSFCGDINLNGKCIQSRPRKKGTHWKPGRGTTSFKASKISIRHLTKPQTP
;
A
#
# COMPACT_ATOMS: atom_id res chain seq x y z
N MET A 1 23.14 29.09 -41.82
CA MET A 1 22.57 30.44 -41.67
C MET A 1 23.06 30.99 -40.35
N LYS A 2 24.25 31.61 -40.36
CA LYS A 2 24.49 33.03 -40.08
C LYS A 2 24.49 33.37 -38.58
N LEU A 3 25.66 33.38 -37.93
CA LEU A 3 26.44 34.61 -37.68
C LEU A 3 27.77 34.25 -36.99
N PHE A 4 28.81 34.11 -37.81
CA PHE A 4 30.19 34.39 -37.45
C PHE A 4 30.49 35.75 -38.10
N VAL A 5 31.42 36.53 -37.52
CA VAL A 5 31.96 37.81 -38.05
C VAL A 5 31.13 39.05 -37.73
N LEU A 6 31.63 39.88 -36.79
CA LEU A 6 31.73 41.33 -36.97
C LEU A 6 32.60 41.94 -35.85
N LEU A 7 33.80 42.42 -36.19
CA LEU A 7 34.42 43.67 -35.72
C LEU A 7 35.92 43.67 -36.01
N LEU A 8 36.22 43.84 -37.30
CA LEU A 8 37.40 44.55 -37.78
C LEU A 8 36.88 45.60 -38.77
N LEU A 9 37.59 46.73 -38.80
CA LEU A 9 37.42 47.92 -39.67
C LEU A 9 36.61 49.05 -39.03
N LEU A 10 37.30 50.13 -38.63
CA LEU A 10 37.48 51.29 -39.52
C LEU A 10 38.42 52.33 -38.85
N ALA A 11 39.70 52.29 -39.23
CA ALA A 11 40.44 53.50 -39.58
C ALA A 11 39.89 53.96 -40.95
N SER A 12 39.77 55.21 -41.37
CA SER A 12 40.45 56.48 -41.10
C SER A 12 39.80 57.51 -42.03
N THR A 13 39.64 58.79 -41.65
CA THR A 13 39.73 59.92 -42.60
C THR A 13 40.09 61.23 -41.88
N HIS A 14 41.12 61.88 -42.42
CA HIS A 14 41.64 63.21 -42.09
C HIS A 14 40.70 64.34 -42.49
N SER A 15 40.86 65.53 -41.88
CA SER A 15 41.00 66.84 -42.56
C SER A 15 41.40 67.95 -41.58
N PHE A 16 42.42 68.74 -41.96
CA PHE A 16 42.98 69.92 -41.28
C PHE A 16 42.04 71.14 -41.32
N PRO A 17 42.34 72.21 -40.54
CA PRO A 17 42.95 73.39 -41.18
C PRO A 17 44.11 74.07 -40.41
N THR A 18 45.08 74.49 -41.23
CA THR A 18 46.06 75.62 -41.21
C THR A 18 46.33 76.50 -39.96
N GLU A 19 47.64 76.53 -39.65
CA GLU A 19 48.61 77.52 -39.10
C GLU A 19 48.20 79.00 -38.84
N PRO A 20 48.89 79.72 -37.90
CA PRO A 20 50.19 80.31 -38.27
C PRO A 20 51.30 80.46 -37.18
N THR A 21 52.53 80.50 -37.69
CA THR A 21 53.74 81.27 -37.27
C THR A 21 54.55 80.91 -36.01
N PHE A 22 55.82 80.59 -36.26
CA PHE A 22 56.95 80.51 -35.31
C PHE A 22 57.34 81.89 -34.74
N PRO A 23 58.06 81.91 -33.61
CA PRO A 23 59.49 82.20 -33.73
C PRO A 23 60.39 81.20 -32.97
N GLU A 24 61.55 80.93 -33.57
CA GLU A 24 62.67 80.23 -32.94
C GLU A 24 63.14 80.96 -31.68
N HIS A 25 63.35 80.19 -30.61
CA HIS A 25 64.40 80.50 -29.63
C HIS A 25 65.04 79.20 -29.15
N GLN A 26 66.35 79.11 -29.37
CA GLN A 26 67.21 78.06 -28.84
C GLN A 26 67.45 78.23 -27.34
N THR A 27 67.81 77.10 -26.71
CA THR A 27 68.55 76.93 -25.45
C THR A 27 67.90 77.36 -24.14
N GLU A 28 67.33 76.39 -23.41
CA GLU A 28 67.91 75.87 -22.15
C GLU A 28 67.00 74.78 -21.57
N SER A 29 67.57 73.62 -21.27
CA SER A 29 66.88 72.47 -20.68
C SER A 29 66.42 72.77 -19.25
N ARG A 30 65.17 73.17 -19.07
CA ARG A 30 64.52 73.13 -17.75
C ARG A 30 63.67 71.87 -17.67
N PHE A 31 64.26 70.77 -17.22
CA PHE A 31 63.49 69.61 -16.76
C PHE A 31 62.58 70.09 -15.62
N ARG A 32 61.31 70.37 -15.94
CA ARG A 32 60.28 70.58 -14.92
C ARG A 32 59.98 69.20 -14.36
N PHE A 33 60.66 68.85 -13.27
CA PHE A 33 60.25 67.73 -12.46
C PHE A 33 58.83 68.02 -11.96
N ALA A 34 57.91 67.07 -12.19
CA ALA A 34 56.57 67.17 -11.62
C ALA A 34 56.69 67.34 -10.10
N ALA A 35 55.86 68.21 -9.51
CA ALA A 35 55.88 68.40 -8.07
C ALA A 35 55.60 67.04 -7.40
N LEU A 36 56.28 66.75 -6.28
CA LEU A 36 56.16 65.47 -5.58
C LEU A 36 54.69 65.10 -5.28
N ASP A 37 53.86 66.10 -5.04
CA ASP A 37 52.43 65.93 -4.78
C ASP A 37 51.63 65.48 -6.02
N GLU A 38 51.99 65.94 -7.22
CA GLU A 38 51.38 65.47 -8.48
C GLU A 38 51.77 64.02 -8.77
N VAL A 39 53.03 63.66 -8.52
CA VAL A 39 53.52 62.28 -8.66
C VAL A 39 52.84 61.35 -7.66
N ARG A 40 52.65 61.79 -6.40
CA ARG A 40 51.91 61.03 -5.38
C ARG A 40 50.44 60.86 -5.73
N LEU A 41 49.80 61.90 -6.26
CA LEU A 41 48.40 61.83 -6.69
C LEU A 41 48.21 60.84 -7.84
N LEU A 42 49.11 60.86 -8.84
CA LEU A 42 49.12 59.89 -9.93
C LEU A 42 49.43 58.48 -9.45
N ALA A 43 50.41 58.31 -8.56
CA ALA A 43 50.75 57.00 -7.98
C ALA A 43 49.57 56.40 -7.20
N ASN A 44 48.87 57.21 -6.39
CA ASN A 44 47.69 56.78 -5.65
C ASN A 44 46.53 56.44 -6.60
N GLY A 45 46.30 57.24 -7.64
CA GLY A 45 45.28 56.98 -8.65
C GLY A 45 45.53 55.67 -9.42
N LEU A 46 46.78 55.40 -9.82
CA LEU A 46 47.17 54.15 -10.47
C LEU A 46 47.05 52.95 -9.53
N LEU A 47 47.37 53.12 -8.25
CA LEU A 47 47.26 52.06 -7.25
C LEU A 47 45.80 51.71 -6.96
N GLN A 48 44.93 52.72 -6.84
CA GLN A 48 43.49 52.53 -6.71
C GLN A 48 42.87 51.87 -7.95
N LEU A 49 43.30 52.27 -9.16
CA LEU A 49 42.89 51.62 -10.39
C LEU A 49 43.33 50.14 -10.40
N GLY A 50 44.57 49.85 -10.01
CA GLY A 50 45.09 48.50 -9.91
C GLY A 50 44.33 47.62 -8.90
N GLN A 51 43.91 48.20 -7.76
CA GLN A 51 43.05 47.51 -6.79
C GLN A 51 41.66 47.24 -7.37
N SER A 52 41.02 48.25 -7.97
CA SER A 52 39.69 48.08 -8.59
C SER A 52 39.68 47.04 -9.71
N LEU A 53 40.74 46.99 -10.52
CA LEU A 53 40.88 46.01 -11.59
C LEU A 53 41.06 44.60 -11.03
N ARG A 54 41.84 44.47 -9.95
CA ARG A 54 42.03 43.20 -9.24
C ARG A 54 40.70 42.68 -8.68
N ASP A 55 39.94 43.54 -8.03
CA ASP A 55 38.64 43.19 -7.44
C ASP A 55 37.64 42.80 -8.53
N PHE A 56 37.61 43.53 -9.65
CA PHE A 56 36.80 43.18 -10.81
C PHE A 56 37.15 41.79 -11.38
N VAL A 57 38.44 41.49 -11.55
CA VAL A 57 38.91 40.19 -12.04
C VAL A 57 38.55 39.07 -11.07
N GLN A 58 38.73 39.28 -9.76
CA GLN A 58 38.37 38.29 -8.75
C GLN A 58 36.86 38.04 -8.70
N ASN A 59 36.05 39.09 -8.78
CA ASN A 59 34.60 38.97 -8.79
C ASN A 59 34.11 38.25 -10.06
N THR A 60 34.66 38.60 -11.22
CA THR A 60 34.37 37.94 -12.50
C THR A 60 34.75 36.45 -12.46
N LYS A 61 35.91 36.11 -11.87
CA LYS A 61 36.33 34.71 -11.68
C LYS A 61 35.36 33.95 -10.77
N SER A 62 34.86 34.58 -9.71
CA SER A 62 33.85 33.99 -8.83
C SER A 62 32.53 33.72 -9.57
N GLN A 63 32.04 34.71 -10.32
CA GLN A 63 30.82 34.57 -11.14
C GLN A 63 30.94 33.45 -12.19
N ILE A 64 32.09 33.37 -12.87
CA ILE A 64 32.35 32.28 -13.84
C ILE A 64 32.31 30.92 -13.14
N LYS A 65 32.88 30.80 -11.94
CA LYS A 65 32.86 29.55 -11.17
C LYS A 65 31.43 29.15 -10.79
N ASP A 66 30.60 30.09 -10.35
CA ASP A 66 29.18 29.84 -10.04
C ASP A 66 28.40 29.39 -11.28
N ILE A 67 28.63 30.02 -12.43
CA ILE A 67 28.02 29.63 -13.71
C ILE A 67 28.39 28.19 -14.07
N PHE A 68 29.67 27.79 -13.95
CA PHE A 68 30.09 26.43 -14.21
C PHE A 68 29.47 25.41 -13.24
N GLN A 69 29.30 25.77 -11.96
CA GLN A 69 28.61 24.92 -11.00
C GLN A 69 27.14 24.72 -11.38
N LYS A 70 26.44 25.79 -11.75
CA LYS A 70 25.04 25.73 -12.22
C LYS A 70 24.89 24.90 -13.49
N LEU A 71 25.80 25.05 -14.46
CA LEU A 71 25.82 24.23 -15.67
C LEU A 71 26.00 22.74 -15.37
N ASN A 72 26.88 22.39 -14.44
CA ASN A 72 27.09 21.00 -14.04
C ASN A 72 25.86 20.39 -13.33
N ILE A 73 25.17 21.18 -12.50
CA ILE A 73 23.90 20.76 -11.87
C ILE A 73 22.83 20.54 -12.96
N PHE A 74 22.75 21.45 -13.93
CA PHE A 74 21.79 21.35 -15.03
C PHE A 74 22.03 20.11 -15.88
N ASP A 75 23.29 19.80 -16.21
CA ASP A 75 23.67 18.64 -17.02
C ASP A 75 23.29 17.31 -16.32
N LYS A 76 23.57 17.22 -15.02
CA LYS A 76 23.12 16.08 -14.20
C LYS A 76 21.60 15.93 -14.18
N SER A 77 20.89 17.04 -14.05
CA SER A 77 19.42 17.05 -14.04
C SER A 77 18.84 16.61 -15.39
N PHE A 78 19.46 17.05 -16.49
CA PHE A 78 19.07 16.67 -17.84
C PHE A 78 19.31 15.18 -18.10
N TYR A 79 20.43 14.63 -17.63
CA TYR A 79 20.69 13.20 -17.71
C TYR A 79 19.63 12.40 -16.94
N GLN A 80 19.30 12.81 -15.71
CA GLN A 80 18.25 12.16 -14.92
C GLN A 80 16.88 12.21 -15.61
N LEU A 81 16.50 13.36 -16.19
CA LEU A 81 15.28 13.51 -16.97
C LEU A 81 15.27 12.58 -18.20
N SER A 82 16.40 12.39 -18.87
CA SER A 82 16.51 11.51 -20.03
C SER A 82 16.29 10.03 -19.66
N VAL A 83 16.83 9.60 -18.52
CA VAL A 83 16.63 8.25 -17.98
C VAL A 83 15.16 8.04 -17.61
N LEU A 84 14.57 8.98 -16.85
CA LEU A 84 13.14 8.96 -16.50
C LEU A 84 12.24 8.90 -17.74
N ALA A 85 12.54 9.66 -18.79
CA ALA A 85 11.78 9.63 -20.03
C ALA A 85 11.86 8.25 -20.73
N SER A 86 13.03 7.61 -20.71
CA SER A 86 13.19 6.26 -21.26
C SER A 86 12.42 5.19 -20.48
N GLU A 87 12.41 5.29 -19.15
CA GLU A 87 11.63 4.41 -18.27
C GLU A 87 10.12 4.61 -18.44
N ILE A 88 9.67 5.85 -18.64
CA ILE A 88 8.26 6.16 -18.95
C ILE A 88 7.85 5.48 -20.26
N LYS A 89 8.70 5.57 -21.29
CA LYS A 89 8.42 5.00 -22.61
C LYS A 89 8.33 3.46 -22.59
N GLU A 90 9.21 2.77 -21.86
CA GLU A 90 9.16 1.30 -21.81
C GLU A 90 7.91 0.81 -21.08
N GLU A 91 7.46 1.51 -20.04
CA GLU A 91 6.23 1.10 -19.38
C GLU A 91 4.96 1.46 -20.13
N GLU A 92 4.94 2.53 -20.92
CA GLU A 92 3.82 2.79 -21.83
C GLU A 92 3.61 1.59 -22.78
N LYS A 93 4.70 0.95 -23.20
CA LYS A 93 4.67 -0.25 -24.03
C LYS A 93 4.15 -1.47 -23.27
N GLU A 94 4.53 -1.66 -22.00
CA GLU A 94 3.97 -2.73 -21.15
C GLU A 94 2.48 -2.49 -20.83
N LEU A 95 2.07 -1.25 -20.57
CA LEU A 95 0.67 -0.89 -20.36
C LEU A 95 -0.17 -1.14 -21.62
N LYS A 96 0.39 -0.88 -22.80
CA LYS A 96 -0.27 -1.23 -24.07
C LYS A 96 -0.45 -2.75 -24.21
N LYS A 97 0.55 -3.57 -23.83
CA LYS A 97 0.42 -5.03 -23.85
C LYS A 97 -0.68 -5.54 -22.91
N THR A 98 -0.71 -5.05 -21.68
CA THR A 98 -1.74 -5.44 -20.70
C THR A 98 -3.13 -5.01 -21.14
N THR A 99 -3.27 -3.84 -21.75
CA THR A 99 -4.55 -3.36 -22.32
C THR A 99 -5.05 -4.29 -23.44
N VAL A 100 -4.17 -4.76 -24.32
CA VAL A 100 -4.53 -5.73 -25.38
C VAL A 100 -4.98 -7.06 -24.78
N MET A 101 -4.28 -7.57 -23.76
CA MET A 101 -4.67 -8.80 -23.06
C MET A 101 -6.04 -8.65 -22.37
N LEU A 102 -6.26 -7.55 -21.64
CA LEU A 102 -7.54 -7.28 -20.98
C LEU A 102 -8.69 -7.21 -21.98
N LYS A 103 -8.46 -6.60 -23.15
CA LYS A 103 -9.44 -6.56 -24.23
C LYS A 103 -9.77 -7.95 -24.75
N ALA A 104 -8.78 -8.82 -24.91
CA ALA A 104 -9.00 -10.21 -25.33
C ALA A 104 -9.81 -11.00 -24.29
N ASN A 105 -9.43 -10.91 -23.01
CA ASN A 105 -10.15 -11.58 -21.92
C ASN A 105 -11.60 -11.09 -21.82
N ASN A 106 -11.85 -9.80 -22.04
CA ASN A 106 -13.20 -9.24 -22.01
C ASN A 106 -14.08 -9.79 -23.14
N GLU A 107 -13.53 -10.01 -24.35
CA GLU A 107 -14.26 -10.67 -25.43
C GLU A 107 -14.52 -12.15 -25.13
N GLU A 108 -13.58 -12.85 -24.49
CA GLU A 108 -13.77 -14.24 -24.04
C GLU A 108 -14.88 -14.36 -23.00
N ILE A 109 -14.89 -13.49 -21.98
CA ILE A 109 -15.95 -13.43 -20.97
C ILE A 109 -17.31 -13.15 -21.63
N LYS A 110 -17.36 -12.28 -22.63
CA LYS A 110 -18.59 -12.00 -23.39
C LYS A 110 -19.07 -13.24 -24.15
N SER A 111 -18.17 -13.99 -24.77
CA SER A 111 -18.49 -15.26 -25.44
C SER A 111 -19.05 -16.29 -24.45
N LEU A 112 -18.37 -16.48 -23.31
CA LEU A 112 -18.83 -17.38 -22.25
C LEU A 112 -20.20 -16.97 -21.71
N SER A 113 -20.44 -15.67 -21.53
CA SER A 113 -21.74 -15.16 -21.09
C SER A 113 -22.86 -15.50 -22.07
N LEU A 114 -22.60 -15.45 -23.38
CA LEU A 114 -23.58 -15.85 -24.41
C LEU A 114 -23.84 -17.36 -24.35
N GLU A 115 -22.80 -18.17 -24.16
CA GLU A 115 -22.94 -19.64 -24.01
C GLU A 115 -23.76 -20.00 -22.76
N ILE A 116 -23.48 -19.36 -21.62
CA ILE A 116 -24.23 -19.57 -20.37
C ILE A 116 -25.70 -19.24 -20.58
N ASN A 117 -26.01 -18.10 -21.23
CA ASN A 117 -27.40 -17.72 -21.50
C ASN A 117 -28.11 -18.75 -22.38
N SER A 118 -27.44 -19.30 -23.39
CA SER A 118 -27.99 -20.38 -24.21
C SER A 118 -28.30 -21.63 -23.38
N LYS A 119 -27.36 -22.05 -22.51
CA LYS A 119 -27.56 -23.23 -21.65
C LYS A 119 -28.70 -23.02 -20.64
N VAL A 120 -28.86 -21.82 -20.11
CA VAL A 120 -29.97 -21.48 -19.20
C VAL A 120 -31.31 -21.65 -19.91
N GLU A 121 -31.44 -21.19 -21.17
CA GLU A 121 -32.66 -21.36 -21.96
C GLU A 121 -32.99 -22.85 -22.21
N ASP A 122 -31.97 -23.68 -22.46
CA ASP A 122 -32.19 -25.11 -22.66
C ASP A 122 -32.63 -25.81 -21.36
N ILE A 123 -32.03 -25.45 -20.21
CA ILE A 123 -32.47 -25.93 -18.90
C ILE A 123 -33.94 -25.54 -18.62
N ILE A 124 -34.35 -24.32 -18.99
CA ILE A 124 -35.74 -23.87 -18.83
C ILE A 124 -36.69 -24.73 -19.67
N LYS A 125 -36.30 -25.10 -20.90
CA LYS A 125 -37.10 -26.00 -21.75
C LYS A 125 -37.21 -27.38 -21.15
N GLU A 126 -36.11 -27.96 -20.67
CA GLU A 126 -36.10 -29.28 -20.01
C GLU A 126 -36.99 -29.27 -18.76
N ARG A 127 -36.87 -28.24 -17.92
CA ARG A 127 -37.76 -28.08 -16.75
C ARG A 127 -39.23 -28.06 -17.14
N LYS A 128 -39.59 -27.35 -18.22
CA LYS A 128 -40.96 -27.30 -18.73
C LYS A 128 -41.42 -28.67 -19.26
N HIS A 129 -40.52 -29.46 -19.85
CA HIS A 129 -40.83 -30.81 -20.28
C HIS A 129 -41.07 -31.74 -19.10
N LEU A 130 -40.14 -31.79 -18.14
CA LEU A 130 -40.26 -32.58 -16.91
C LEU A 130 -41.56 -32.25 -16.16
N ARG A 131 -41.92 -30.97 -16.05
CA ARG A 131 -43.17 -30.55 -15.39
C ARG A 131 -44.42 -31.14 -16.06
N ARG A 132 -44.44 -31.27 -17.40
CA ARG A 132 -45.54 -31.93 -18.11
C ARG A 132 -45.58 -33.42 -17.84
N GLN A 133 -44.42 -34.08 -17.79
CA GLN A 133 -44.36 -35.51 -17.48
C GLN A 133 -44.87 -35.79 -16.06
N VAL A 134 -44.47 -34.96 -15.08
CA VAL A 134 -44.97 -35.03 -13.71
C VAL A 134 -46.49 -34.85 -13.67
N GLY A 135 -47.04 -33.83 -14.33
CA GLY A 135 -48.49 -33.64 -14.39
C GLY A 135 -49.25 -34.83 -15.01
N GLY A 136 -48.70 -35.45 -16.06
CA GLY A 136 -49.29 -36.65 -16.65
C GLY A 136 -49.21 -37.89 -15.74
N LEU A 137 -48.17 -37.99 -14.91
CA LEU A 137 -48.07 -39.05 -13.90
C LEU A 137 -49.05 -38.82 -12.74
N GLU A 138 -49.23 -37.57 -12.30
CA GLU A 138 -50.22 -37.19 -11.29
C GLU A 138 -51.65 -37.51 -11.75
N GLU A 139 -51.99 -37.24 -13.01
CA GLU A 139 -53.31 -37.55 -13.57
C GLU A 139 -53.56 -39.07 -13.58
N LYS A 140 -52.58 -39.87 -14.02
CA LYS A 140 -52.66 -41.34 -13.97
C LYS A 140 -52.81 -41.86 -12.55
N LEU A 141 -52.07 -41.30 -11.60
CA LEU A 141 -52.15 -41.66 -10.18
C LEU A 141 -53.54 -41.34 -9.60
N SER A 142 -54.13 -40.20 -9.99
CA SER A 142 -55.48 -39.82 -9.57
C SER A 142 -56.56 -40.76 -10.10
N GLY A 143 -56.43 -41.23 -11.35
CA GLY A 143 -57.36 -42.20 -11.93
C GLY A 143 -57.29 -43.58 -11.25
N LEU A 144 -56.08 -44.02 -10.89
CA LEU A 144 -55.89 -45.26 -10.10
C LEU A 144 -56.43 -45.11 -8.67
N SER A 145 -56.23 -43.95 -8.05
CA SER A 145 -56.75 -43.62 -6.72
C SER A 145 -58.28 -43.67 -6.66
N GLN A 146 -59.00 -43.23 -7.69
CA GLN A 146 -60.47 -43.25 -7.73
C GLN A 146 -61.06 -44.66 -7.88
N SER A 147 -60.28 -45.61 -8.41
CA SER A 147 -60.70 -47.00 -8.62
C SER A 147 -60.62 -47.86 -7.34
N LEU A 148 -59.76 -47.48 -6.38
CA LEU A 148 -59.46 -48.30 -5.18
C LEU A 148 -60.05 -47.78 -3.86
N LEU A 149 -60.62 -46.58 -3.83
CA LEU A 149 -60.94 -45.89 -2.58
C LEU A 149 -62.46 -45.72 -2.38
N SER A 150 -62.90 -45.93 -1.14
CA SER A 150 -64.29 -45.64 -0.73
C SER A 150 -64.58 -44.14 -0.84
N ALA A 151 -65.86 -43.77 -1.07
CA ALA A 151 -66.28 -42.37 -1.30
C ALA A 151 -65.83 -41.39 -0.20
N GLU A 152 -65.61 -41.89 1.02
CA GLU A 152 -65.14 -41.14 2.18
C GLU A 152 -63.64 -40.78 2.07
N GLN A 153 -62.79 -41.71 1.63
CA GLN A 153 -61.36 -41.47 1.41
C GLN A 153 -61.08 -40.54 0.22
N VAL A 154 -61.93 -40.57 -0.81
CA VAL A 154 -61.83 -39.65 -1.95
C VAL A 154 -62.16 -38.21 -1.54
N ALA A 155 -63.12 -38.03 -0.62
CA ALA A 155 -63.46 -36.72 -0.09
C ALA A 155 -62.30 -36.13 0.72
N GLU A 156 -61.66 -36.91 1.60
CA GLU A 156 -60.49 -36.46 2.38
C GLU A 156 -59.31 -36.08 1.46
N ILE A 157 -58.99 -36.88 0.46
CA ILE A 157 -57.91 -36.58 -0.50
C ILE A 157 -58.23 -35.31 -1.30
N SER A 158 -59.49 -35.10 -1.66
CA SER A 158 -59.92 -33.87 -2.35
C SER A 158 -59.71 -32.63 -1.47
N THR A 159 -60.06 -32.70 -0.18
CA THR A 159 -59.82 -31.60 0.75
C THR A 159 -58.33 -31.31 0.94
N LEU A 160 -57.50 -32.35 1.06
CA LEU A 160 -56.05 -32.21 1.19
C LEU A 160 -55.43 -31.57 -0.07
N LYS A 161 -55.93 -31.93 -1.25
CA LYS A 161 -55.50 -31.34 -2.53
C LYS A 161 -55.81 -29.85 -2.61
N GLU A 162 -56.99 -29.42 -2.14
CA GLU A 162 -57.32 -28.00 -2.08
C GLU A 162 -56.42 -27.21 -1.12
N ILE A 163 -56.08 -27.79 0.04
CA ILE A 163 -55.15 -27.19 1.00
C ILE A 163 -53.75 -27.04 0.39
N ILE A 164 -53.25 -28.07 -0.30
CA ILE A 164 -51.94 -28.03 -0.96
C ILE A 164 -51.92 -26.97 -2.07
N LEU A 165 -52.98 -26.87 -2.89
CA LEU A 165 -53.10 -25.84 -3.92
C LEU A 165 -53.14 -24.42 -3.33
N ALA A 166 -53.83 -24.25 -2.19
CA ALA A 166 -53.85 -22.98 -1.47
C ALA A 166 -52.46 -22.61 -0.91
N GLN A 167 -51.73 -23.58 -0.38
CA GLN A 167 -50.35 -23.37 0.09
C GLN A 167 -49.38 -23.06 -1.05
N GLU A 168 -49.46 -23.76 -2.19
CA GLU A 168 -48.59 -23.49 -3.35
C GLU A 168 -48.81 -22.07 -3.89
N LYS A 169 -50.07 -21.62 -3.93
CA LYS A 169 -50.41 -20.23 -4.29
C LYS A 169 -49.79 -19.23 -3.31
N SER A 170 -49.93 -19.46 -2.00
CA SER A 170 -49.35 -18.59 -0.97
C SER A 170 -47.82 -18.52 -1.04
N ILE A 171 -47.14 -19.64 -1.29
CA ILE A 171 -45.68 -19.69 -1.47
C ILE A 171 -45.28 -18.88 -2.72
N THR A 172 -46.03 -19.00 -3.80
CA THR A 172 -45.77 -18.27 -5.05
C THR A 172 -45.93 -16.76 -4.85
N ASP A 173 -46.96 -16.33 -4.12
CA ASP A 173 -47.19 -14.91 -3.79
C ASP A 173 -46.07 -14.37 -2.88
N LEU A 174 -45.62 -15.14 -1.89
CA LEU A 174 -44.47 -14.79 -1.04
C LEU A 174 -43.18 -14.64 -1.85
N LEU A 175 -42.88 -15.57 -2.75
CA LEU A 175 -41.70 -15.50 -3.61
C LEU A 175 -41.72 -14.27 -4.53
N LYS A 176 -42.91 -13.91 -5.05
CA LYS A 176 -43.08 -12.69 -5.82
C LYS A 176 -42.81 -11.44 -4.99
N ALA A 177 -43.33 -11.38 -3.76
CA ALA A 177 -43.09 -10.28 -2.83
C ALA A 177 -41.59 -10.13 -2.47
N VAL A 178 -40.87 -11.24 -2.23
CA VAL A 178 -39.43 -11.23 -1.97
C VAL A 178 -38.63 -10.71 -3.17
N LYS A 179 -39.02 -11.09 -4.40
CA LYS A 179 -38.39 -10.61 -5.63
C LYS A 179 -38.59 -9.09 -5.79
N GLU A 180 -39.81 -8.60 -5.59
CA GLU A 180 -40.13 -7.17 -5.64
C GLU A 180 -39.35 -6.38 -4.57
N GLN A 181 -39.25 -6.89 -3.34
CA GLN A 181 -38.41 -6.28 -2.30
C GLN A 181 -36.92 -6.25 -2.68
N THR A 182 -36.40 -7.31 -3.30
CA THR A 182 -35.00 -7.38 -3.76
C THR A 182 -34.72 -6.33 -4.85
N GLU A 183 -35.66 -6.16 -5.78
CA GLU A 183 -35.57 -5.16 -6.83
C GLU A 183 -35.67 -3.73 -6.27
N GLN A 184 -36.52 -3.52 -5.26
CA GLN A 184 -36.63 -2.26 -4.54
C GLN A 184 -35.34 -1.92 -3.78
N LEU A 185 -34.73 -2.89 -3.10
CA LEU A 185 -33.43 -2.73 -2.44
C LEU A 185 -32.29 -2.43 -3.43
N ASN A 186 -32.26 -3.10 -4.58
CA ASN A 186 -31.29 -2.80 -5.64
C ASN A 186 -31.48 -1.38 -6.20
N ASN A 187 -32.71 -0.93 -6.40
CA ASN A 187 -33.01 0.43 -6.81
C ASN A 187 -32.63 1.47 -5.75
N GLN A 188 -32.78 1.15 -4.46
CA GLN A 188 -32.26 2.02 -3.39
C GLN A 188 -30.75 2.05 -3.40
N ARG A 189 -30.08 0.91 -3.59
CA ARG A 189 -28.61 0.81 -3.67
C ARG A 189 -28.03 1.60 -4.83
N THR A 190 -28.67 1.60 -6.00
CA THR A 190 -28.24 2.40 -7.16
C THR A 190 -28.47 3.90 -6.93
N LYS A 191 -29.56 4.28 -6.26
CA LYS A 191 -29.79 5.67 -5.82
C LYS A 191 -28.74 6.13 -4.81
N ILE A 192 -28.40 5.30 -3.84
CA ILE A 192 -27.34 5.58 -2.85
C ILE A 192 -25.99 5.76 -3.57
N LYS A 193 -25.60 4.84 -4.46
CA LYS A 193 -24.39 5.00 -5.29
C LYS A 193 -24.40 6.26 -6.16
N GLY A 194 -25.57 6.62 -6.71
CA GLY A 194 -25.74 7.86 -7.48
C GLY A 194 -25.59 9.11 -6.62
N LEU A 195 -26.07 9.06 -5.37
CA LEU A 195 -25.89 10.12 -4.38
C LEU A 195 -24.44 10.19 -3.87
N GLU A 196 -23.78 9.05 -3.62
CA GLU A 196 -22.35 8.97 -3.27
C GLU A 196 -21.48 9.57 -4.37
N ASN A 197 -21.75 9.29 -5.65
CA ASN A 197 -21.02 9.88 -6.76
C ASN A 197 -21.24 11.40 -6.89
N LYS A 198 -22.45 11.87 -6.56
CA LYS A 198 -22.76 13.31 -6.48
C LYS A 198 -22.14 13.98 -5.26
N PHE A 199 -22.00 13.24 -4.16
CA PHE A 199 -21.37 13.71 -2.93
C PHE A 199 -19.85 13.82 -3.10
N ASN A 200 -19.22 12.82 -3.71
CA ASN A 200 -17.78 12.81 -4.00
C ASN A 200 -17.35 13.88 -5.03
N SER A 201 -18.28 14.38 -5.85
CA SER A 201 -18.03 15.49 -6.78
C SER A 201 -18.29 16.88 -6.16
N ALA A 202 -18.93 16.95 -5.00
CA ALA A 202 -19.22 18.19 -4.27
C ALA A 202 -18.28 18.43 -3.07
N HIS A 203 -17.50 17.45 -2.65
CA HIS A 203 -16.66 17.52 -1.44
C HIS A 203 -15.16 17.70 -1.76
N ILE A 204 -14.82 18.83 -2.39
CA ILE A 204 -13.56 19.54 -2.10
C ILE A 204 -13.97 20.82 -1.39
N GLN A 205 -14.35 20.70 -0.12
CA GLN A 205 -14.21 21.73 0.91
C GLN A 205 -14.74 21.19 2.24
N GLU A 206 -13.80 21.07 3.17
CA GLU A 206 -13.91 21.18 4.63
C GLU A 206 -14.67 20.12 5.46
N THR A 207 -13.86 19.57 6.38
CA THR A 207 -14.10 19.19 7.78
C THR A 207 -14.94 17.95 8.10
N ASP A 208 -14.20 16.95 8.58
CA ASP A 208 -14.25 16.36 9.92
C ASP A 208 -15.55 15.83 10.53
N GLU A 209 -15.33 14.67 11.16
CA GLU A 209 -16.10 13.96 12.18
C GLU A 209 -17.32 13.12 11.77
N ASN A 210 -17.02 11.81 11.78
CA ASN A 210 -17.71 10.77 12.53
C ASN A 210 -18.89 10.05 11.84
N SER A 211 -18.66 8.78 11.46
CA SER A 211 -19.72 7.77 11.45
C SER A 211 -19.10 6.37 11.51
N ASP A 212 -19.12 5.88 12.73
CA ASP A 212 -19.13 4.50 13.17
C ASP A 212 -20.08 3.58 12.34
N ARG A 213 -19.76 2.27 12.38
CA ARG A 213 -20.59 1.07 12.09
C ARG A 213 -20.71 0.53 10.67
N ASN A 214 -19.81 -0.41 10.36
CA ASN A 214 -20.19 -1.83 10.21
C ASN A 214 -18.93 -2.70 10.17
N HIS A 215 -18.41 -3.06 11.34
CA HIS A 215 -17.49 -4.20 11.45
C HIS A 215 -18.21 -5.36 12.12
N GLN A 216 -18.34 -6.43 11.36
CA GLN A 216 -18.75 -7.73 11.84
C GLN A 216 -17.69 -8.18 12.84
N SER A 217 -17.89 -7.89 14.13
CA SER A 217 -16.95 -8.33 15.15
C SER A 217 -16.99 -9.85 15.19
N ASN A 218 -15.88 -10.49 14.87
CA ASN A 218 -15.66 -11.90 15.19
C ASN A 218 -15.71 -12.03 16.72
N SER A 219 -16.91 -12.23 17.25
CA SER A 219 -17.17 -12.31 18.68
C SER A 219 -16.42 -13.50 19.25
N LEU A 220 -15.60 -13.24 20.26
CA LEU A 220 -14.86 -14.23 21.05
C LEU A 220 -15.80 -15.33 21.61
N SER A 221 -17.10 -15.05 21.72
CA SER A 221 -18.12 -15.97 22.24
C SER A 221 -18.31 -17.23 21.39
N GLY A 222 -18.05 -17.18 20.08
CA GLY A 222 -18.20 -18.35 19.18
C GLY A 222 -17.02 -19.33 19.20
N TYR A 223 -15.88 -18.91 19.76
CA TYR A 223 -14.60 -19.63 19.70
C TYR A 223 -14.04 -20.00 21.09
N LEU A 224 -14.84 -19.79 22.15
CA LEU A 224 -14.57 -20.25 23.50
C LEU A 224 -15.37 -21.54 23.76
N PRO A 225 -14.75 -22.74 23.81
CA PRO A 225 -15.47 -23.98 24.11
C PRO A 225 -15.82 -24.13 25.61
N TYR A 226 -15.51 -23.15 26.46
CA TYR A 226 -15.59 -23.27 27.91
C TYR A 226 -16.30 -22.08 28.55
N PHE A 227 -17.57 -21.87 28.22
CA PHE A 227 -18.49 -21.19 29.14
C PHE A 227 -18.99 -22.23 30.14
N THR A 228 -18.37 -22.27 31.33
CA THR A 228 -19.06 -22.85 32.50
C THR A 228 -20.05 -21.83 33.02
N SER A 229 -21.21 -22.31 33.46
CA SER A 229 -22.38 -21.51 33.86
C SER A 229 -22.20 -20.65 35.12
N ASP A 230 -20.96 -20.47 35.60
CA ASP A 230 -20.65 -19.88 36.90
C ASP A 230 -19.75 -18.63 36.82
N GLY A 231 -19.57 -18.04 35.64
CA GLY A 231 -18.92 -16.72 35.47
C GLY A 231 -17.42 -16.65 35.81
N SER A 232 -16.78 -17.78 36.13
CA SER A 232 -15.32 -17.86 36.34
C SER A 232 -14.60 -18.18 35.04
N PHE A 233 -13.66 -17.32 34.63
CA PHE A 233 -12.72 -17.64 33.55
C PHE A 233 -11.92 -18.90 33.92
N SER A 234 -11.96 -19.93 33.07
CA SER A 234 -10.94 -20.98 33.11
C SER A 234 -9.58 -20.32 32.94
N SER A 235 -8.71 -20.47 33.94
CA SER A 235 -7.34 -19.96 33.93
C SER A 235 -6.42 -20.69 32.94
N ASP A 236 -6.94 -21.64 32.16
CA ASP A 236 -6.16 -22.56 31.33
C ASP A 236 -6.33 -22.34 29.81
N LEU A 237 -6.37 -21.08 29.38
CA LEU A 237 -6.24 -20.77 27.95
C LEU A 237 -4.77 -20.89 27.52
N PRO A 238 -4.50 -21.40 26.31
CA PRO A 238 -3.15 -21.48 25.80
C PRO A 238 -2.55 -20.09 25.65
N LYS A 239 -1.26 -19.95 25.93
CA LYS A 239 -0.57 -18.65 25.90
C LYS A 239 -0.29 -18.12 24.49
N ASP A 240 -0.12 -19.02 23.53
CA ASP A 240 0.21 -18.74 22.14
C ASP A 240 -0.14 -19.95 21.24
N CYS A 241 0.07 -19.85 19.93
CA CYS A 241 -0.20 -20.96 19.01
C CYS A 241 0.75 -22.15 19.20
N GLY A 242 1.95 -21.94 19.75
CA GLY A 242 2.87 -23.02 20.14
C GLY A 242 2.27 -23.88 21.24
N ASP A 243 1.70 -23.26 22.26
CA ASP A 243 1.00 -23.95 23.35
C ASP A 243 -0.29 -24.64 22.87
N VAL A 244 -1.05 -24.00 21.96
CA VAL A 244 -2.18 -24.65 21.27
C VAL A 244 -1.74 -25.97 20.61
N PHE A 245 -0.60 -25.95 19.90
CA PHE A 245 -0.07 -27.15 19.24
C PHE A 245 0.46 -28.20 20.22
N SER A 246 1.13 -27.78 21.29
CA SER A 246 1.64 -28.65 22.37
C SER A 246 0.52 -29.32 23.16
N ARG A 247 -0.64 -28.67 23.29
CA ARG A 247 -1.86 -29.24 23.90
C ARG A 247 -2.59 -30.24 23.00
N GLY A 248 -2.04 -30.56 21.82
CA GLY A 248 -2.51 -31.65 20.96
C GLY A 248 -3.28 -31.20 19.73
N GLN A 249 -3.55 -29.91 19.55
CA GLN A 249 -4.27 -29.42 18.38
C GLN A 249 -3.39 -29.46 17.13
N LYS A 250 -3.94 -29.94 16.01
CA LYS A 250 -3.20 -30.15 14.74
C LYS A 250 -3.77 -29.44 13.52
N SER A 251 -4.96 -28.84 13.60
CA SER A 251 -5.54 -28.08 12.50
C SER A 251 -5.24 -26.58 12.60
N SER A 252 -4.84 -25.96 11.50
CA SER A 252 -4.76 -24.49 11.40
C SER A 252 -6.15 -23.87 11.53
N GLY A 253 -6.25 -22.70 12.16
CA GLY A 253 -7.54 -22.08 12.43
C GLY A 253 -7.48 -20.91 13.41
N LEU A 254 -8.65 -20.46 13.86
CA LEU A 254 -8.78 -19.45 14.90
C LEU A 254 -8.81 -20.08 16.28
N TYR A 255 -8.01 -19.52 17.18
CA TYR A 255 -7.90 -19.98 18.56
C TYR A 255 -7.92 -18.79 19.52
N ALA A 256 -8.61 -18.96 20.65
CA ALA A 256 -8.50 -18.04 21.77
C ALA A 256 -7.22 -18.34 22.56
N ILE A 257 -6.39 -17.33 22.75
CA ILE A 257 -5.18 -17.41 23.56
C ILE A 257 -5.22 -16.39 24.69
N LYS A 258 -4.44 -16.63 25.75
CA LYS A 258 -4.23 -15.71 26.85
C LYS A 258 -2.73 -15.64 27.19
N PRO A 259 -1.95 -14.83 26.47
CA PRO A 259 -0.60 -14.46 26.87
C PRO A 259 -0.52 -13.96 28.32
N HIS A 260 0.67 -14.03 28.91
CA HIS A 260 0.92 -13.52 30.26
C HIS A 260 0.51 -12.04 30.37
N GLU A 261 -0.16 -11.69 31.47
CA GLU A 261 -0.63 -10.32 31.77
C GLU A 261 -1.57 -9.68 30.71
N SER A 262 -2.14 -10.49 29.82
CA SER A 262 -3.10 -10.03 28.81
C SER A 262 -4.53 -10.51 29.07
N GLN A 263 -5.50 -9.79 28.51
CA GLN A 263 -6.87 -10.30 28.36
C GLN A 263 -6.91 -11.34 27.23
N PRO A 264 -7.80 -12.35 27.28
CA PRO A 264 -7.94 -13.31 26.20
C PRO A 264 -8.31 -12.65 24.86
N PHE A 265 -7.70 -13.12 23.77
CA PHE A 265 -8.04 -12.67 22.40
C PHE A 265 -7.87 -13.78 21.37
N LEU A 266 -8.49 -13.58 20.20
CA LEU A 266 -8.37 -14.51 19.07
C LEU A 266 -7.10 -14.27 18.26
N VAL A 267 -6.48 -15.35 17.83
CA VAL A 267 -5.39 -15.36 16.87
C VAL A 267 -5.61 -16.42 15.80
N LYS A 268 -5.01 -16.21 14.63
CA LYS A 268 -4.91 -17.22 13.59
C LYS A 268 -3.63 -18.04 13.79
N CYS A 269 -3.80 -19.33 14.07
CA CYS A 269 -2.70 -20.28 14.16
C CYS A 269 -2.56 -21.04 12.84
N GLU A 270 -1.33 -21.09 12.33
CA GLU A 270 -0.96 -21.91 11.19
C GLU A 270 0.04 -22.98 11.64
N PHE A 271 -0.33 -24.24 11.45
CA PHE A 271 0.52 -25.40 11.70
C PHE A 271 0.93 -25.98 10.36
N THR A 272 2.23 -25.96 10.07
CA THR A 272 2.80 -26.49 8.83
C THR A 272 4.00 -27.39 9.17
N GLU A 273 4.53 -28.10 8.17
CA GLU A 273 5.77 -28.87 8.32
C GLU A 273 6.98 -27.97 8.68
N GLU A 274 6.91 -26.69 8.29
CA GLU A 274 7.95 -25.70 8.60
C GLU A 274 7.85 -25.18 10.04
N GLY A 275 6.71 -25.34 10.72
CA GLY A 275 6.57 -25.00 12.13
C GLY A 275 5.19 -24.53 12.55
N VAL A 276 5.15 -23.91 13.72
CA VAL A 276 3.94 -23.40 14.36
C VAL A 276 3.98 -21.88 14.41
N PHE A 277 2.96 -21.24 13.85
CA PHE A 277 2.95 -19.80 13.61
C PHE A 277 1.72 -19.14 14.23
N THR A 278 1.93 -18.02 14.92
CA THR A 278 0.89 -17.05 15.23
C THR A 278 0.93 -15.95 14.18
N VAL A 279 -0.08 -15.86 13.32
CA VAL A 279 -0.12 -14.85 12.24
C VAL A 279 -0.50 -13.50 12.83
N ILE A 280 0.36 -12.49 12.62
CA ILE A 280 0.16 -11.13 13.15
C ILE A 280 -0.27 -10.12 12.08
N GLN A 281 0.05 -10.40 10.82
CA GLN A 281 -0.36 -9.61 9.66
C GLN A 281 -0.56 -10.53 8.45
N HIS A 282 -1.58 -10.22 7.65
CA HIS A 282 -1.80 -10.88 6.36
C HIS A 282 -2.32 -9.89 5.32
N ARG A 283 -1.65 -9.82 4.16
CA ARG A 283 -2.00 -9.03 2.96
C ARG A 283 -2.01 -9.94 1.74
N HIS A 284 -3.02 -9.85 0.88
CA HIS A 284 -3.09 -10.64 -0.36
C HIS A 284 -4.05 -10.08 -1.43
N ASP A 285 -5.03 -9.25 -1.08
CA ASP A 285 -6.11 -8.83 -1.99
C ASP A 285 -6.47 -7.33 -1.94
N GLY A 286 -5.92 -6.58 -0.97
CA GLY A 286 -6.21 -5.17 -0.77
C GLY A 286 -7.63 -4.88 -0.25
N SER A 287 -8.31 -5.88 0.34
CA SER A 287 -9.66 -5.75 0.88
C SER A 287 -9.77 -4.85 2.12
N VAL A 288 -8.65 -4.61 2.80
CA VAL A 288 -8.58 -3.80 4.02
C VAL A 288 -7.65 -2.61 3.80
N ASP A 289 -8.08 -1.45 4.24
CA ASP A 289 -7.24 -0.25 4.25
C ASP A 289 -6.27 -0.32 5.45
N PHE A 290 -4.98 -0.27 5.16
CA PHE A 290 -3.92 -0.27 6.17
C PHE A 290 -3.44 1.15 6.49
N ASP A 291 -3.92 2.20 5.81
CA ASP A 291 -3.59 3.59 6.13
C ASP A 291 -4.39 4.10 7.35
N GLN A 292 -4.23 3.41 8.48
CA GLN A 292 -5.00 3.59 9.71
C GLN A 292 -4.28 4.47 10.73
N SER A 293 -5.04 4.97 11.72
CA SER A 293 -4.51 5.74 12.86
C SER A 293 -3.70 4.90 13.84
N TRP A 294 -2.95 5.56 14.74
CA TRP A 294 -2.20 4.91 15.82
C TRP A 294 -3.09 4.00 16.66
N GLU A 295 -4.22 4.51 17.13
CA GLU A 295 -5.19 3.78 17.95
C GLU A 295 -5.66 2.49 17.26
N LYS A 296 -5.96 2.56 15.96
CA LYS A 296 -6.36 1.38 15.16
C LYS A 296 -5.21 0.38 15.05
N TYR A 297 -3.98 0.83 14.84
CA TYR A 297 -2.81 -0.04 14.81
C TYR A 297 -2.51 -0.68 16.17
N GLU A 298 -2.82 0.02 17.25
CA GLU A 298 -2.63 -0.45 18.61
C GLU A 298 -3.64 -1.55 18.96
N ASP A 299 -4.91 -1.36 18.61
CA ASP A 299 -6.01 -2.28 18.91
C ASP A 299 -6.14 -3.44 17.90
N GLY A 300 -5.80 -3.20 16.64
CA GLY A 300 -5.95 -4.15 15.53
C GLY A 300 -7.16 -3.88 14.64
N PHE A 301 -7.10 -4.31 13.39
CA PHE A 301 -8.14 -4.10 12.37
C PHE A 301 -8.13 -5.18 11.29
N GLY A 302 -9.19 -5.20 10.47
CA GLY A 302 -9.39 -6.18 9.39
C GLY A 302 -10.11 -7.45 9.85
N ASP A 303 -10.02 -8.51 9.05
CA ASP A 303 -10.71 -9.78 9.27
C ASP A 303 -9.76 -10.97 9.07
N PHE A 304 -9.79 -11.94 9.99
CA PHE A 304 -8.95 -13.14 9.91
C PHE A 304 -9.24 -14.04 8.68
N SER A 305 -10.44 -13.90 8.09
CA SER A 305 -10.84 -14.55 6.85
C SER A 305 -10.29 -13.85 5.60
N SER A 306 -9.82 -12.59 5.70
CA SER A 306 -9.19 -11.83 4.63
C SER A 306 -7.83 -11.25 5.04
N GLU A 307 -7.66 -9.93 4.96
CA GLU A 307 -6.50 -9.17 5.43
C GLU A 307 -6.73 -8.63 6.83
N PHE A 308 -5.68 -8.63 7.65
CA PHE A 308 -5.78 -8.09 8.99
C PHE A 308 -4.43 -7.66 9.56
N TRP A 309 -4.52 -6.82 10.58
CA TRP A 309 -3.46 -6.46 11.51
C TRP A 309 -3.91 -6.83 12.92
N LEU A 310 -3.13 -7.64 13.62
CA LEU A 310 -3.54 -8.18 14.92
C LEU A 310 -3.71 -7.09 16.00
N GLY A 311 -2.90 -6.03 15.94
CA GLY A 311 -2.87 -4.95 16.94
C GLY A 311 -1.59 -4.97 17.77
N LEU A 312 -0.91 -3.83 17.93
CA LEU A 312 0.39 -3.75 18.59
C LEU A 312 0.36 -4.24 20.05
N LYS A 313 -0.69 -3.93 20.82
CA LYS A 313 -0.88 -4.45 22.19
C LYS A 313 -0.85 -5.98 22.22
N LYS A 314 -1.58 -6.61 21.29
CA LYS A 314 -1.70 -8.07 21.18
C LYS A 314 -0.40 -8.70 20.65
N ILE A 315 0.23 -8.06 19.66
CA ILE A 315 1.52 -8.50 19.11
C ILE A 315 2.58 -8.49 20.20
N TYR A 316 2.69 -7.40 20.97
CA TYR A 316 3.60 -7.30 22.12
C TYR A 316 3.35 -8.42 23.14
N ALA A 317 2.09 -8.67 23.50
CA ALA A 317 1.74 -9.72 24.45
C ALA A 317 2.17 -11.13 23.97
N VAL A 318 2.08 -11.42 22.67
CA VAL A 318 2.57 -12.71 22.12
C VAL A 318 4.11 -12.73 22.05
N ALA A 319 4.72 -11.63 21.59
CA ALA A 319 6.15 -11.47 21.41
C ALA A 319 6.95 -11.60 22.70
N HIS A 320 6.46 -11.02 23.79
CA HIS A 320 7.19 -10.90 25.06
C HIS A 320 7.39 -12.24 25.78
N GLN A 321 6.72 -13.31 25.35
CA GLN A 321 6.83 -14.64 25.96
C GLN A 321 8.18 -15.34 25.69
N GLY A 322 8.97 -14.83 24.72
CA GLY A 322 10.27 -15.37 24.34
C GLY A 322 10.20 -16.67 23.51
N HIS A 323 11.37 -17.20 23.14
CA HIS A 323 11.53 -18.47 22.39
C HIS A 323 10.78 -18.51 21.04
N SER A 324 10.79 -17.41 20.31
CA SER A 324 10.17 -17.33 18.99
C SER A 324 11.01 -16.49 18.04
N LEU A 325 10.70 -16.60 16.75
CA LEU A 325 11.33 -15.86 15.67
C LEU A 325 10.26 -15.10 14.89
N LEU A 326 10.59 -13.91 14.41
CA LEU A 326 9.72 -13.19 13.50
C LEU A 326 9.92 -13.79 12.10
N HIS A 327 8.86 -14.33 11.54
CA HIS A 327 8.82 -14.90 10.20
C HIS A 327 8.09 -13.94 9.26
N VAL A 328 8.78 -13.48 8.23
CA VAL A 328 8.24 -12.61 7.19
C VAL A 328 8.23 -13.38 5.89
N GLN A 329 7.05 -13.58 5.32
CA GLN A 329 6.85 -14.22 4.03
C GLN A 329 6.27 -13.22 3.03
N ILE A 330 6.81 -13.20 1.82
CA ILE A 330 6.35 -12.36 0.72
C ILE A 330 6.11 -13.22 -0.53
N GLU A 331 5.07 -12.90 -1.29
CA GLU A 331 4.77 -13.50 -2.59
C GLU A 331 4.82 -12.41 -3.67
N ASP A 332 5.57 -12.65 -4.74
CA ASP A 332 5.61 -11.75 -5.88
C ASP A 332 4.44 -11.97 -6.85
N TRP A 333 4.34 -11.14 -7.89
CA TRP A 333 3.28 -11.27 -8.90
C TRP A 333 3.43 -12.51 -9.80
N ARG A 334 4.60 -13.18 -9.77
CA ARG A 334 4.86 -14.46 -10.45
C ARG A 334 4.55 -15.67 -9.56
N LYS A 335 4.03 -15.44 -8.35
CA LYS A 335 3.71 -16.44 -7.33
C LYS A 335 4.94 -17.12 -6.72
N GLU A 336 6.12 -16.51 -6.84
CA GLU A 336 7.31 -16.94 -6.13
C GLU A 336 7.24 -16.47 -4.68
N LYS A 337 7.53 -17.37 -3.74
CA LYS A 337 7.48 -17.11 -2.31
C LYS A 337 8.89 -17.02 -1.75
N HIS A 338 9.14 -15.98 -0.98
CA HIS A 338 10.37 -15.81 -0.22
C HIS A 338 10.04 -15.62 1.25
N PHE A 339 10.93 -16.09 2.13
CA PHE A 339 10.79 -15.91 3.55
C PHE A 339 12.09 -15.47 4.21
N MET A 340 11.95 -14.81 5.36
CA MET A 340 13.05 -14.37 6.20
C MET A 340 12.71 -14.60 7.67
N LEU A 341 13.73 -14.95 8.45
CA LEU A 341 13.62 -15.18 9.89
C LEU A 341 14.46 -14.15 10.63
N TYR A 342 13.89 -13.53 11.65
CA TYR A 342 14.58 -12.56 12.49
C TYR A 342 14.50 -12.98 13.96
N GLN A 343 15.62 -12.85 14.65
CA GLN A 343 15.59 -12.62 16.09
C GLN A 343 15.10 -11.21 16.33
N TYR A 344 14.27 -11.02 17.35
CA TYR A 344 13.65 -9.73 17.60
C TYR A 344 13.50 -9.45 19.09
N ILE A 345 13.51 -8.16 19.43
CA ILE A 345 13.07 -7.62 20.72
C ILE A 345 12.01 -6.57 20.39
N LEU A 346 10.83 -6.68 21.00
CA LEU A 346 9.74 -5.72 20.82
C LEU A 346 9.45 -5.05 22.17
N GLU A 347 9.59 -3.73 22.20
CA GLU A 347 9.28 -2.92 23.38
C GLU A 347 7.77 -2.63 23.47
N ASP A 348 7.32 -2.12 24.62
CA ASP A 348 5.90 -1.87 24.90
C ASP A 348 5.41 -0.52 24.33
N GLY A 349 4.17 -0.16 24.66
CA GLY A 349 3.58 1.12 24.23
C GLY A 349 4.28 2.36 24.82
N ALA A 350 4.93 2.26 25.98
CA ALA A 350 5.67 3.39 26.57
C ALA A 350 6.93 3.73 25.77
N PHE A 351 7.47 2.76 25.03
CA PHE A 351 8.56 2.93 24.09
C PHE A 351 8.09 2.86 22.62
N ASN A 352 6.83 3.18 22.34
CA ASN A 352 6.26 3.25 20.99
C ASN A 352 6.44 1.98 20.16
N TYR A 353 6.37 0.82 20.81
CA TYR A 353 6.51 -0.48 20.19
C TYR A 353 7.78 -0.61 19.35
N THR A 354 8.91 -0.07 19.84
CA THR A 354 10.19 -0.15 19.14
C THR A 354 10.59 -1.60 18.92
N ILE A 355 10.90 -1.95 17.67
CA ILE A 355 11.37 -3.29 17.30
C ILE A 355 12.86 -3.26 17.00
N HIS A 356 13.58 -4.18 17.60
CA HIS A 356 14.97 -4.45 17.30
C HIS A 356 15.05 -5.75 16.53
N LEU A 357 15.67 -5.75 15.36
CA LEU A 357 15.74 -6.93 14.48
C LEU A 357 17.19 -7.36 14.25
N LYS A 358 17.41 -8.67 14.25
CA LYS A 358 18.65 -9.32 13.81
C LYS A 358 18.30 -10.45 12.85
N LEU A 359 18.71 -10.32 11.60
CA LEU A 359 18.45 -11.32 10.56
C LEU A 359 19.16 -12.63 10.91
N GLN A 360 18.42 -13.73 10.87
CA GLN A 360 18.96 -15.05 11.10
C GLN A 360 19.47 -15.61 9.76
N THR A 361 20.64 -15.16 9.31
CA THR A 361 21.32 -15.70 8.12
C THR A 361 22.17 -16.91 8.46
N GLY A 362 22.04 -17.98 7.67
CA GLY A 362 23.16 -18.91 7.46
C GLY A 362 24.20 -18.20 6.58
N GLU A 363 25.42 -18.06 7.09
CA GLU A 363 26.60 -17.49 6.42
C GLU A 363 26.40 -16.17 5.64
N SER A 364 26.48 -15.05 6.35
CA SER A 364 27.36 -13.95 5.91
C SER A 364 27.61 -13.00 7.08
N SER A 365 28.82 -13.08 7.62
CA SER A 365 29.40 -12.14 8.56
C SER A 365 29.90 -10.90 7.80
N SER A 366 29.30 -9.74 8.01
CA SER A 366 30.06 -8.48 8.13
C SER A 366 29.18 -7.32 8.61
N ALA A 367 29.78 -6.54 9.52
CA ALA A 367 29.40 -5.22 10.02
C ALA A 367 28.35 -5.15 11.14
N LEU A 368 28.88 -5.04 12.37
CA LEU A 368 28.33 -4.37 13.55
C LEU A 368 27.09 -5.01 14.20
N ASP A 369 27.36 -5.73 15.29
CA ASP A 369 26.41 -6.26 16.28
C ASP A 369 25.67 -5.14 17.03
N GLU A 370 24.82 -4.38 16.34
CA GLU A 370 23.89 -3.49 17.02
C GLU A 370 22.45 -3.79 16.57
N HIS A 371 21.63 -4.10 17.57
CA HIS A 371 20.19 -4.16 17.44
C HIS A 371 19.65 -2.76 17.11
N ILE A 372 19.59 -2.40 15.82
CA ILE A 372 18.99 -1.13 15.41
C ILE A 372 17.50 -1.19 15.76
N GLY A 373 17.09 -0.29 16.66
CA GLY A 373 15.70 -0.14 17.10
C GLY A 373 14.94 0.76 16.14
N TYR A 374 13.83 0.27 15.62
CA TYR A 374 12.92 1.01 14.76
C TYR A 374 11.63 1.26 15.51
N ARG A 375 11.24 2.52 15.69
CA ARG A 375 9.98 2.92 16.33
C ARG A 375 8.82 2.69 15.39
N PHE A 376 7.66 2.29 15.92
CA PHE A 376 6.44 2.24 15.11
C PHE A 376 5.92 3.66 14.88
N SER A 377 5.38 3.94 13.69
CA SER A 377 4.81 5.25 13.37
C SER A 377 3.62 5.11 12.44
N THR A 378 2.65 6.01 12.59
CA THR A 378 1.44 6.13 11.75
C THR A 378 1.29 7.57 11.29
N LYS A 379 0.35 7.83 10.36
CA LYS A 379 0.13 9.16 9.78
C LYS A 379 -0.15 10.27 10.80
N ASP A 380 -0.71 9.88 11.94
CA ASP A 380 -1.13 10.71 13.07
C ASP A 380 -0.23 10.59 14.30
N HIS A 381 0.78 9.70 14.29
CA HIS A 381 1.70 9.49 15.40
C HIS A 381 3.12 9.28 14.87
N ASN A 382 3.96 10.31 14.99
CA ASN A 382 5.35 10.29 14.58
C ASN A 382 6.24 10.74 15.74
N ASP A 383 6.95 9.79 16.34
CA ASP A 383 7.81 10.01 17.51
C ASP A 383 9.30 9.82 17.21
N GLY A 384 9.72 10.09 15.96
CA GLY A 384 11.13 10.17 15.58
C GLY A 384 11.77 11.51 15.96
N ASN A 385 13.04 11.49 16.38
CA ASN A 385 13.86 12.68 16.69
C ASN A 385 13.63 13.78 15.65
N ASN A 386 13.57 15.04 16.08
CA ASN A 386 13.26 16.25 15.30
C ASN A 386 14.01 16.44 13.95
N ASP A 387 14.98 15.58 13.62
CA ASP A 387 15.80 15.60 12.41
C ASP A 387 15.40 14.52 11.36
N ASP A 388 14.54 13.55 11.70
CA ASP A 388 14.10 12.51 10.75
C ASP A 388 12.83 12.93 9.98
N PRO A 389 12.79 12.75 8.65
CA PRO A 389 11.59 13.04 7.85
C PRO A 389 10.40 12.19 8.32
N ASN A 390 9.21 12.78 8.39
CA ASN A 390 7.98 12.08 8.79
C ASN A 390 7.54 11.09 7.71
N CYS A 391 8.15 9.91 7.71
CA CYS A 391 7.89 8.86 6.72
C CYS A 391 6.44 8.41 6.73
N ALA A 392 5.77 8.42 7.87
CA ALA A 392 4.39 7.99 7.96
C ALA A 392 3.41 8.97 7.29
N GLN A 393 3.81 10.22 7.01
CA GLN A 393 3.03 11.15 6.17
C GLN A 393 3.29 10.96 4.67
N ASP A 394 4.52 10.59 4.30
CA ASP A 394 4.92 10.41 2.90
C ASP A 394 4.54 9.02 2.34
N TYR A 395 4.54 8.01 3.21
CA TYR A 395 4.18 6.61 2.95
C TYR A 395 2.80 6.30 3.54
N THR A 396 2.13 5.28 2.99
CA THR A 396 0.84 4.83 3.53
C THR A 396 1.04 3.69 4.53
N GLY A 397 0.18 3.63 5.53
CA GLY A 397 0.18 2.56 6.53
C GLY A 397 1.25 2.69 7.61
N GLY A 398 0.92 2.20 8.79
CA GLY A 398 1.78 2.20 9.96
C GLY A 398 2.89 1.16 9.87
N TRP A 399 4.12 1.55 10.23
CA TRP A 399 5.29 0.69 10.10
C TRP A 399 6.43 1.07 11.06
N TRP A 400 7.39 0.16 11.21
CA TRP A 400 8.69 0.40 11.82
C TRP A 400 9.67 1.00 10.79
N PHE A 401 9.59 2.32 10.57
CA PHE A 401 10.38 2.99 9.53
C PHE A 401 11.85 3.20 9.93
N SER A 402 12.76 3.15 8.95
CA SER A 402 14.21 3.42 9.10
C SER A 402 14.66 4.46 8.09
N PHE A 403 14.81 5.74 8.46
CA PHE A 403 15.14 6.83 7.51
C PHE A 403 14.29 6.79 6.22
N CYS A 404 12.99 6.51 6.36
CA CYS A 404 12.04 6.32 5.26
C CYS A 404 12.40 5.20 4.27
N GLY A 405 13.18 4.22 4.74
CA GLY A 405 13.83 3.17 3.98
C GLY A 405 12.94 2.06 3.42
N ASP A 406 13.64 1.06 2.87
CA ASP A 406 13.29 0.25 1.70
C ASP A 406 12.22 -0.83 1.84
N ILE A 407 11.51 -0.92 2.98
CA ILE A 407 10.49 -1.95 3.23
C ILE A 407 9.29 -1.38 3.99
N ASN A 408 8.09 -1.51 3.43
CA ASN A 408 6.83 -1.22 4.13
C ASN A 408 5.76 -2.23 3.70
N LEU A 409 5.56 -3.31 4.47
CA LEU A 409 4.57 -4.35 4.13
C LEU A 409 3.12 -3.92 4.39
N ASN A 410 2.93 -2.83 5.14
CA ASN A 410 1.64 -2.24 5.42
C ASN A 410 1.24 -1.13 4.43
N GLY A 411 2.14 -0.78 3.51
CA GLY A 411 1.86 0.17 2.43
C GLY A 411 0.72 -0.27 1.53
N LYS A 412 0.22 0.68 0.73
CA LYS A 412 -0.80 0.42 -0.28
C LYS A 412 -0.28 -0.58 -1.31
N CYS A 413 -1.01 -1.67 -1.54
CA CYS A 413 -0.73 -2.58 -2.65
C CYS A 413 -1.12 -1.84 -3.95
N ILE A 414 -0.13 -1.23 -4.63
CA ILE A 414 -0.36 -0.54 -5.90
C ILE A 414 0.10 -1.46 -7.03
N GLN A 415 -0.84 -1.92 -7.84
CA GLN A 415 -0.61 -2.70 -9.08
C GLN A 415 0.04 -1.86 -10.21
N SER A 416 0.87 -0.87 -9.88
CA SER A 416 1.44 0.08 -10.84
C SER A 416 2.65 0.82 -10.24
N ARG A 417 3.85 0.45 -10.70
CA ARG A 417 5.18 1.03 -10.42
C ARG A 417 5.63 1.11 -8.94
N PRO A 418 6.96 1.04 -8.69
CA PRO A 418 7.55 1.48 -7.44
C PRO A 418 7.56 3.02 -7.41
N ARG A 419 6.43 3.63 -7.07
CA ARG A 419 6.51 4.90 -6.35
C ARG A 419 6.73 4.59 -4.88
N LYS A 420 7.35 5.51 -4.15
CA LYS A 420 7.61 5.46 -2.69
C LYS A 420 6.34 5.32 -1.81
N LYS A 421 5.26 4.71 -2.31
CA LYS A 421 3.90 4.76 -1.75
C LYS A 421 3.21 3.39 -1.76
N GLY A 422 3.97 2.30 -1.87
CA GLY A 422 3.37 0.95 -1.84
C GLY A 422 4.26 -0.11 -1.22
N THR A 423 3.75 -1.34 -1.13
CA THR A 423 4.44 -2.46 -0.49
C THR A 423 5.71 -2.85 -1.25
N HIS A 424 6.88 -2.52 -0.70
CA HIS A 424 8.18 -2.77 -1.32
C HIS A 424 9.15 -3.48 -0.36
N TRP A 425 10.20 -4.06 -0.95
CA TRP A 425 11.35 -4.73 -0.33
C TRP A 425 12.49 -4.64 -1.34
N LYS A 426 13.71 -4.35 -0.88
CA LYS A 426 14.92 -4.32 -1.71
C LYS A 426 15.94 -5.36 -1.25
N PRO A 427 16.12 -6.48 -1.97
CA PRO A 427 17.32 -7.30 -1.88
C PRO A 427 18.27 -6.87 -3.01
N GLY A 428 19.26 -6.03 -2.72
CA GLY A 428 20.18 -5.54 -3.77
C GLY A 428 19.52 -4.59 -4.79
N ARG A 429 20.05 -4.54 -6.03
CA ARG A 429 19.83 -3.50 -7.06
C ARG A 429 18.39 -3.43 -7.65
N GLY A 430 17.32 -3.33 -6.85
CA GLY A 430 15.97 -3.11 -7.39
C GLY A 430 14.86 -3.01 -6.34
N THR A 431 13.79 -2.27 -6.67
CA THR A 431 12.55 -2.16 -5.86
C THR A 431 11.46 -3.02 -6.50
N THR A 432 10.99 -4.04 -5.80
CA THR A 432 9.93 -4.94 -6.30
C THR A 432 8.64 -4.74 -5.49
N SER A 433 7.50 -4.64 -6.17
CA SER A 433 6.17 -4.65 -5.53
C SER A 433 5.70 -6.09 -5.30
N PHE A 434 5.20 -6.41 -4.11
CA PHE A 434 4.70 -7.75 -3.78
C PHE A 434 3.19 -7.85 -3.95
N LYS A 435 2.72 -9.05 -4.26
CA LYS A 435 1.30 -9.38 -4.40
C LYS A 435 0.68 -9.71 -3.04
N ALA A 436 1.41 -10.43 -2.20
CA ALA A 436 0.96 -10.82 -0.86
C ALA A 436 2.11 -10.75 0.14
N SER A 437 1.78 -10.52 1.41
CA SER A 437 2.74 -10.58 2.51
C SER A 437 2.07 -11.20 3.73
N LYS A 438 2.84 -11.91 4.54
CA LYS A 438 2.40 -12.47 5.80
C LYS A 438 3.51 -12.31 6.81
N ILE A 439 3.16 -11.78 7.98
CA ILE A 439 4.08 -11.68 9.12
C ILE A 439 3.54 -12.58 10.22
N SER A 440 4.41 -13.38 10.81
CA SER A 440 4.03 -14.34 11.85
C SER A 440 5.11 -14.51 12.89
N ILE A 441 4.72 -14.84 14.11
CA ILE A 441 5.62 -15.27 15.18
C ILE A 441 5.73 -16.79 15.09
N ARG A 442 6.91 -17.29 14.72
CA ARG A 442 7.24 -18.72 14.66
C ARG A 442 7.69 -19.19 16.04
N HIS A 443 6.94 -20.11 16.62
CA HIS A 443 7.23 -20.69 17.93
C HIS A 443 8.26 -21.82 17.80
N LEU A 444 9.33 -21.73 18.59
CA LEU A 444 10.35 -22.78 18.65
C LEU A 444 9.84 -23.88 19.59
N THR A 445 9.35 -24.99 19.04
CA THR A 445 8.96 -26.15 19.83
C THR A 445 10.18 -26.69 20.56
N LYS A 446 10.10 -26.86 21.89
CA LYS A 446 11.15 -27.60 22.63
C LYS A 446 11.32 -28.98 21.99
N PRO A 447 12.55 -29.46 21.75
CA PRO A 447 12.75 -30.83 21.33
C PRO A 447 12.09 -31.74 22.37
N GLN A 448 11.22 -32.64 21.92
CA GLN A 448 10.77 -33.75 22.74
C GLN A 448 12.02 -34.59 22.99
N THR A 449 12.59 -34.48 24.19
CA THR A 449 13.61 -35.45 24.62
C THR A 449 12.96 -36.84 24.64
N PRO A 450 13.60 -37.83 24.01
CA PRO A 450 13.07 -39.19 23.91
C PRO A 450 12.90 -39.86 25.27
#